data_AF-F2APW7-F1
#
_entry.id   AF-F2APW7-F1
#
_cell.length_a   1.000
_cell.length_b   1.000
_cell.length_c   1.000
_cell.angle_alpha   90.00
_cell.angle_beta   90.00
_cell.angle_gamma   90.00
#
_symmetry.space_group_name_H-M   'P 1'
#
loop_
_entity.id
_entity.type
_entity.pdbx_description
1 polymer ?
#
loop_
_entity_poly.entity_id
_entity_poly.type
_entity_poly.pdbx_seq_one_letter_code
_entity_poly.pdbx_strand_id
1 'polypeptide(L)'
;MFVFLVLPLSLIFLVLIWWFARQNIAAQELADRKNDLLASGLPIDAESLLDYRRERIDSSRSQEWQRILDEIESDAFQESGEDVPIIGLAYEEEPEEYVYGQPYSNHLIARDYLSEWSRLLQRIHLITEGSRGVWTPMTTYDLFPRIGPTRDVSRLLRLEFDDALRRDDFDHANHCVLALIGNSRALEEEPMAVSQLVSVAILEFALDAIKTALQIDCFDDEQWRAVLEQLEGLEEIEPRYRRFLIGERAWVLPLFQDPTSMEELGGEAIEYQLPGGHSIDALETLAMYDRLELVPTDDLTTFFEEIESLETSVQASFQSRNWLQKLDTQVTEMTMP
;
A
#
# COMPACT_ATOMS: atom_id res chain seq x y z
N MET A 1 -36.12 -45.68 -24.00
CA MET A 1 -36.04 -44.22 -24.17
C MET A 1 -36.04 -43.48 -22.83
N PHE A 2 -36.94 -43.81 -21.89
CA PHE A 2 -37.00 -43.18 -20.55
C PHE A 2 -35.72 -43.35 -19.68
N VAL A 3 -35.11 -44.54 -19.65
CA VAL A 3 -33.92 -44.83 -18.82
C VAL A 3 -32.68 -44.05 -19.29
N PHE A 4 -32.54 -43.77 -20.58
CA PHE A 4 -31.41 -43.02 -21.15
C PHE A 4 -31.48 -41.50 -20.88
N LEU A 5 -32.63 -40.98 -20.49
CA LEU A 5 -32.83 -39.56 -20.12
C LEU A 5 -32.79 -39.37 -18.59
N VAL A 6 -33.35 -40.32 -17.84
CA VAL A 6 -33.41 -40.24 -16.36
C VAL A 6 -32.03 -40.37 -15.73
N LEU A 7 -31.18 -41.27 -16.24
CA LEU A 7 -29.86 -41.55 -15.67
C LEU A 7 -28.88 -40.35 -15.74
N PRO A 8 -28.71 -39.64 -16.87
CA PRO A 8 -27.89 -38.43 -16.91
C PRO A 8 -28.48 -37.29 -16.08
N LEU A 9 -29.80 -37.10 -16.06
CA LEU A 9 -30.46 -36.10 -15.19
C LEU A 9 -30.25 -36.38 -13.70
N SER A 10 -30.30 -37.65 -13.28
CA SER A 10 -30.01 -38.03 -11.89
C SER A 10 -28.54 -37.86 -11.52
N LEU A 11 -27.60 -38.05 -12.46
CA LEU A 11 -26.19 -37.78 -12.26
C LEU A 11 -25.94 -36.27 -12.10
N ILE A 12 -26.52 -35.44 -12.96
CA ILE A 12 -26.46 -33.97 -12.85
C ILE A 12 -27.03 -33.52 -11.50
N PHE A 13 -28.18 -34.06 -11.09
CA PHE A 13 -28.80 -33.70 -9.81
C PHE A 13 -27.96 -34.11 -8.59
N LEU A 14 -27.30 -35.27 -8.64
CA LEU A 14 -26.37 -35.71 -7.58
C LEU A 14 -25.10 -34.84 -7.52
N VAL A 15 -24.57 -34.44 -8.68
CA VAL A 15 -23.44 -33.50 -8.77
C VAL A 15 -23.83 -32.15 -8.19
N LEU A 16 -25.03 -31.65 -8.52
CA LEU A 16 -25.56 -30.40 -7.97
C LEU A 16 -25.78 -30.48 -6.46
N ILE A 17 -26.39 -31.55 -5.93
CA ILE A 17 -26.58 -31.72 -4.48
C ILE A 17 -25.23 -31.80 -3.76
N TRP A 18 -24.29 -32.58 -4.30
CA TRP A 18 -22.95 -32.69 -3.73
C TRP A 18 -22.23 -31.35 -3.72
N TRP A 19 -22.33 -30.60 -4.81
CA TRP A 19 -21.78 -29.24 -4.93
C TRP A 19 -22.43 -28.28 -3.93
N PHE A 20 -23.76 -28.24 -3.83
CA PHE A 20 -24.47 -27.43 -2.84
C PHE A 20 -24.10 -27.80 -1.40
N ALA A 21 -23.97 -29.09 -1.09
CA ALA A 21 -23.55 -29.54 0.23
C ALA A 21 -22.12 -29.11 0.55
N ARG A 22 -21.19 -29.24 -0.41
CA ARG A 22 -19.80 -28.82 -0.28
C ARG A 22 -19.68 -27.30 -0.12
N GLN A 23 -20.44 -26.54 -0.90
CA GLN A 23 -20.45 -25.09 -0.83
C GLN A 23 -21.03 -24.58 0.50
N ASN A 24 -22.09 -25.22 1.00
CA ASN A 24 -22.68 -24.85 2.28
C ASN A 24 -21.73 -25.15 3.47
N ILE A 25 -21.00 -26.27 3.41
CA ILE A 25 -19.93 -26.56 4.40
C ILE A 25 -18.83 -25.51 4.33
N ALA A 26 -18.36 -25.17 3.11
CA ALA A 26 -17.34 -24.14 2.93
C ALA A 26 -17.82 -22.76 3.41
N ALA A 27 -19.08 -22.41 3.19
CA ALA A 27 -19.66 -21.15 3.68
C ALA A 27 -19.73 -21.10 5.20
N GLN A 28 -20.06 -22.22 5.86
CA GLN A 28 -20.02 -22.32 7.33
C GLN A 28 -18.61 -22.19 7.87
N GLU A 29 -17.65 -22.93 7.30
CA GLU A 29 -16.25 -22.86 7.70
C GLU A 29 -15.67 -21.46 7.49
N LEU A 30 -16.02 -20.79 6.37
CA LEU A 30 -15.63 -19.41 6.12
C LEU A 30 -16.23 -18.45 7.15
N ALA A 31 -17.52 -18.63 7.50
CA ALA A 31 -18.16 -17.82 8.53
C ALA A 31 -17.49 -18.01 9.90
N ASP A 32 -17.16 -19.25 10.27
CA ASP A 32 -16.43 -19.57 11.50
C ASP A 32 -15.05 -18.91 11.51
N ARG A 33 -14.27 -19.04 10.42
CA ARG A 33 -12.97 -18.37 10.28
C ARG A 33 -13.06 -16.84 10.36
N LYS A 34 -14.07 -16.23 9.73
CA LYS A 34 -14.31 -14.78 9.83
C LYS A 34 -14.63 -14.37 11.27
N ASN A 35 -15.43 -15.17 11.99
CA ASN A 35 -15.74 -14.92 13.39
C ASN A 35 -14.49 -15.05 14.29
N ASP A 36 -13.62 -16.02 14.03
CA ASP A 36 -12.36 -16.19 14.77
C ASP A 36 -11.41 -14.99 14.56
N LEU A 37 -11.33 -14.47 13.34
CA LEU A 37 -10.56 -13.27 13.02
C LEU A 37 -11.10 -12.05 13.77
N LEU A 38 -12.41 -11.80 13.70
CA LEU A 38 -13.06 -10.72 14.44
C LEU A 38 -12.88 -10.85 15.96
N ALA A 39 -13.02 -12.07 16.51
CA ALA A 39 -12.82 -12.34 17.93
C ALA A 39 -11.37 -12.08 18.37
N SER A 40 -10.42 -12.17 17.45
CA SER A 40 -9.01 -11.85 17.65
C SER A 40 -8.68 -10.36 17.41
N GLY A 41 -9.68 -9.52 17.12
CA GLY A 41 -9.52 -8.10 16.82
C GLY A 41 -8.96 -7.81 15.43
N LEU A 42 -9.02 -8.78 14.51
CA LEU A 42 -8.51 -8.63 13.15
C LEU A 42 -9.63 -8.24 12.17
N PRO A 43 -9.36 -7.28 11.27
CA PRO A 43 -10.33 -6.85 10.27
C PRO A 43 -10.57 -7.93 9.20
N ILE A 44 -11.79 -7.91 8.66
CA ILE A 44 -12.28 -8.84 7.63
C ILE A 44 -12.97 -8.13 6.45
N ASP A 45 -13.09 -6.81 6.53
CA ASP A 45 -13.72 -5.93 5.56
C ASP A 45 -13.25 -4.49 5.72
N ALA A 46 -13.70 -3.60 4.83
CA ALA A 46 -13.37 -2.17 4.83
C ALA A 46 -13.73 -1.46 6.15
N GLU A 47 -14.89 -1.78 6.75
CA GLU A 47 -15.37 -1.12 7.96
C GLU A 47 -14.50 -1.49 9.17
N SER A 48 -14.32 -2.79 9.39
CA SER A 48 -13.44 -3.30 10.46
C SER A 48 -11.98 -2.87 10.27
N LEU A 49 -11.51 -2.70 9.03
CA LEU A 49 -10.18 -2.18 8.73
C LEU A 49 -10.03 -0.70 9.14
N LEU A 50 -11.06 0.13 8.94
CA LEU A 50 -11.05 1.52 9.40
C LEU A 50 -10.99 1.59 10.93
N ASP A 51 -11.71 0.72 11.64
CA ASP A 51 -11.62 0.62 13.10
C ASP A 51 -10.23 0.19 13.57
N TYR A 52 -9.68 -0.86 12.94
CA TYR A 52 -8.32 -1.32 13.20
C TYR A 52 -7.27 -0.20 13.03
N ARG A 53 -7.41 0.63 11.99
CA ARG A 53 -6.53 1.79 11.78
C ARG A 53 -6.69 2.84 12.88
N ARG A 54 -7.92 3.15 13.32
CA ARG A 54 -8.20 4.23 14.29
C ARG A 54 -7.54 3.99 15.64
N GLU A 55 -7.39 2.72 16.02
CA GLU A 55 -6.77 2.33 17.29
C GLU A 55 -5.23 2.48 17.27
N ARG A 56 -4.62 2.54 16.08
CA ARG A 56 -3.17 2.45 15.91
C ARG A 56 -2.53 3.77 15.49
N ILE A 57 -3.15 4.50 14.58
CA ILE A 57 -2.54 5.68 13.97
C ILE A 57 -2.92 6.92 14.77
N ASP A 58 -1.93 7.74 15.10
CA ASP A 58 -2.17 8.98 15.83
C ASP A 58 -2.98 9.97 14.97
N SER A 59 -4.03 10.51 15.58
CA SER A 59 -4.93 11.48 14.95
C SER A 59 -4.64 12.92 15.36
N SER A 60 -3.68 13.16 16.27
CA SER A 60 -3.39 14.49 16.80
C SER A 60 -2.96 15.50 15.73
N ARG A 61 -2.32 15.02 14.66
CA ARG A 61 -1.80 15.82 13.54
C ARG A 61 -2.65 15.76 12.28
N SER A 62 -3.66 14.89 12.24
CA SER A 62 -4.42 14.58 11.01
C SER A 62 -5.09 15.77 10.36
N GLN A 63 -5.66 16.67 11.15
CA GLN A 63 -6.36 17.82 10.60
C GLN A 63 -5.40 18.76 9.87
N GLU A 64 -4.23 18.98 10.44
CA GLU A 64 -3.23 19.85 9.84
C GLU A 64 -2.59 19.20 8.62
N TRP A 65 -2.33 17.89 8.70
CA TRP A 65 -1.87 17.10 7.57
C TRP A 65 -2.85 17.13 6.40
N GLN A 66 -4.15 16.96 6.63
CA GLN A 66 -5.15 17.08 5.58
C GLN A 66 -5.13 18.45 4.90
N ARG A 67 -5.00 19.54 5.67
CA ARG A 67 -4.91 20.89 5.08
C ARG A 67 -3.66 21.07 4.22
N ILE A 68 -2.53 20.47 4.61
CA ILE A 68 -1.30 20.48 3.82
C ILE A 68 -1.56 19.75 2.49
N LEU A 69 -2.13 18.55 2.54
CA LEU A 69 -2.43 17.78 1.34
C LEU A 69 -3.47 18.47 0.44
N ASP A 70 -4.51 19.09 1.02
CA ASP A 70 -5.51 19.91 0.29
C ASP A 70 -4.87 21.08 -0.45
N GLU A 71 -3.88 21.73 0.16
CA GLU A 71 -3.16 22.84 -0.47
C GLU A 71 -2.25 22.34 -1.61
N ILE A 72 -1.61 21.18 -1.43
CA ILE A 72 -0.81 20.53 -2.49
C ILE A 72 -1.68 20.10 -3.68
N GLU A 73 -2.89 19.59 -3.44
CA GLU A 73 -3.82 19.24 -4.52
C GLU A 73 -4.52 20.45 -5.16
N SER A 74 -4.33 21.66 -4.62
CA SER A 74 -5.01 22.83 -5.15
C SER A 74 -4.50 23.17 -6.55
N ASP A 75 -5.41 23.64 -7.41
CA ASP A 75 -5.07 24.12 -8.77
C ASP A 75 -3.95 25.15 -8.71
N ALA A 76 -3.96 26.05 -7.73
CA ALA A 76 -2.93 27.06 -7.54
C ALA A 76 -1.53 26.46 -7.34
N PHE A 77 -1.40 25.42 -6.51
CA PHE A 77 -0.14 24.74 -6.29
C PHE A 77 0.30 24.01 -7.57
N GLN A 78 -0.58 23.20 -8.15
CA GLN A 78 -0.29 22.39 -9.33
C GLN A 78 0.11 23.26 -10.54
N GLU A 79 -0.65 24.31 -10.84
CA GLU A 79 -0.35 25.24 -11.95
C GLU A 79 0.97 25.99 -11.74
N SER A 80 1.29 26.38 -10.49
CA SER A 80 2.57 27.06 -10.20
C SER A 80 3.79 26.13 -10.32
N GLY A 81 3.57 24.81 -10.29
CA GLY A 81 4.61 23.78 -10.31
C GLY A 81 4.97 23.25 -11.70
N GLU A 82 4.21 23.58 -12.75
CA GLU A 82 4.35 22.96 -14.10
C GLU A 82 5.78 23.02 -14.66
N ASP A 83 6.45 24.15 -14.53
CA ASP A 83 7.81 24.36 -15.03
C ASP A 83 8.90 24.08 -13.97
N VAL A 84 8.51 23.62 -12.78
CA VAL A 84 9.43 23.41 -11.65
C VAL A 84 10.00 22.00 -11.71
N PRO A 85 11.35 21.83 -11.68
CA PRO A 85 11.97 20.52 -11.74
C PRO A 85 11.48 19.62 -10.61
N ILE A 86 11.35 18.32 -10.89
CA ILE A 86 10.88 17.26 -9.95
C ILE A 86 9.38 17.38 -9.59
N ILE A 87 8.78 18.58 -9.66
CA ILE A 87 7.37 18.85 -9.35
C ILE A 87 6.47 18.69 -10.58
N GLY A 88 6.70 19.48 -11.64
CA GLY A 88 5.83 19.57 -12.81
C GLY A 88 6.19 18.66 -13.99
N LEU A 89 7.29 17.91 -13.88
CA LEU A 89 7.76 17.09 -14.99
C LEU A 89 6.81 15.93 -15.29
N ALA A 90 6.40 15.84 -16.55
CA ALA A 90 5.75 14.66 -17.10
C ALA A 90 6.71 13.46 -17.01
N TYR A 91 6.17 12.25 -16.83
CA TYR A 91 6.94 10.99 -16.67
C TYR A 91 7.99 10.69 -17.77
N GLU A 92 7.98 11.41 -18.89
CA GLU A 92 8.84 11.19 -20.06
C GLU A 92 10.10 12.07 -20.08
N GLU A 93 10.23 13.06 -19.20
CA GLU A 93 11.39 13.96 -19.14
C GLU A 93 12.25 13.68 -17.90
N GLU A 94 13.53 13.33 -18.11
CA GLU A 94 14.49 13.25 -17.01
C GLU A 94 14.89 14.68 -16.58
N PRO A 95 14.65 15.09 -15.31
CA PRO A 95 15.08 16.39 -14.82
C PRO A 95 16.60 16.55 -14.99
N GLU A 96 17.05 17.78 -15.26
CA GLU A 96 18.44 18.12 -14.98
C GLU A 96 18.71 17.87 -13.49
N GLU A 97 19.59 16.91 -13.20
CA GLU A 97 19.99 16.56 -11.83
C GLU A 97 20.86 17.68 -11.26
N TYR A 98 20.51 18.16 -10.07
CA TYR A 98 21.36 19.09 -9.34
C TYR A 98 22.60 18.38 -8.81
N VAL A 99 23.79 18.90 -9.16
CA VAL A 99 25.07 18.44 -8.61
C VAL A 99 25.70 19.59 -7.81
N TYR A 100 26.03 19.31 -6.54
CA TYR A 100 26.62 20.30 -5.65
C TYR A 100 27.89 20.93 -6.24
N GLY A 101 27.97 22.27 -6.16
CA GLY A 101 29.07 23.06 -6.71
C GLY A 101 29.08 23.23 -8.23
N GLN A 102 28.15 22.61 -8.97
CA GLN A 102 27.98 22.85 -10.41
C GLN A 102 26.91 23.91 -10.69
N PRO A 103 27.01 24.64 -11.82
CA PRO A 103 25.93 25.49 -12.27
C PRO A 103 24.64 24.68 -12.48
N TYR A 104 23.52 25.21 -12.03
CA TYR A 104 22.20 24.59 -12.18
C TYR A 104 21.24 25.57 -12.85
N SER A 105 20.65 25.19 -13.97
CA SER A 105 19.89 26.14 -14.80
C SER A 105 18.56 26.57 -14.15
N ASN A 106 17.93 25.67 -13.41
CA ASN A 106 16.60 25.88 -12.81
C ASN A 106 16.62 26.54 -11.42
N HIS A 107 17.78 27.00 -10.94
CA HIS A 107 17.92 27.49 -9.56
C HIS A 107 17.01 28.69 -9.21
N LEU A 108 16.74 29.59 -10.15
CA LEU A 108 15.85 30.73 -9.91
C LEU A 108 14.39 30.29 -9.82
N ILE A 109 13.96 29.42 -10.73
CA ILE A 109 12.60 28.88 -10.78
C ILE A 109 12.30 28.10 -9.50
N ALA A 110 13.21 27.20 -9.11
CA ALA A 110 13.10 26.44 -7.87
C ALA A 110 12.99 27.36 -6.64
N ARG A 111 13.87 28.37 -6.53
CA ARG A 111 13.87 29.28 -5.38
C ARG A 111 12.61 30.14 -5.32
N ASP A 112 12.16 30.67 -6.45
CA ASP A 112 10.98 31.53 -6.49
C ASP A 112 9.72 30.72 -6.11
N TYR A 113 9.62 29.47 -6.58
CA TYR A 113 8.57 28.51 -6.20
C TYR A 113 8.60 28.16 -4.70
N LEU A 114 9.76 27.79 -4.16
CA LEU A 114 9.92 27.51 -2.72
C LEU A 114 9.59 28.73 -1.85
N SER A 115 9.92 29.94 -2.33
CA SER A 115 9.59 31.18 -1.64
C SER A 115 8.08 31.43 -1.61
N GLU A 116 7.39 31.20 -2.73
CA GLU A 116 5.93 31.32 -2.84
C GLU A 116 5.22 30.40 -1.83
N TRP A 117 5.68 29.15 -1.74
CA TRP A 117 5.10 28.12 -0.87
C TRP A 117 5.78 27.97 0.50
N SER A 118 6.60 28.94 0.90
CA SER A 118 7.39 28.88 2.15
C SER A 118 6.56 28.64 3.42
N ARG A 119 5.31 29.12 3.46
CA ARG A 119 4.40 28.84 4.60
C ARG A 119 3.92 27.40 4.63
N LEU A 120 3.66 26.82 3.45
CA LEU A 120 3.30 25.40 3.32
C LEU A 120 4.46 24.52 3.75
N LEU A 121 5.68 24.83 3.29
CA LEU A 121 6.92 24.15 3.69
C LEU A 121 7.13 24.16 5.21
N GLN A 122 7.00 25.32 5.86
CA GLN A 122 7.10 25.40 7.33
C GLN A 122 6.10 24.48 8.04
N ARG A 123 4.87 24.37 7.52
CA ARG A 123 3.85 23.48 8.08
C ARG A 123 4.18 22.01 7.82
N ILE A 124 4.72 21.68 6.65
CA ILE A 124 5.23 20.33 6.34
C ILE A 124 6.30 19.95 7.36
N HIS A 125 7.35 20.75 7.52
CA HIS A 125 8.42 20.50 8.50
C HIS A 125 7.89 20.29 9.91
N LEU A 126 6.96 21.13 10.37
CA LEU A 126 6.35 20.99 11.71
C LEU A 126 5.60 19.67 11.90
N ILE A 127 5.00 19.14 10.84
CA ILE A 127 4.24 17.89 10.89
C ILE A 127 5.15 16.68 10.72
N THR A 128 6.08 16.71 9.78
CA THR A 128 6.85 15.53 9.38
C THR A 128 8.10 15.32 10.25
N GLU A 129 8.78 16.38 10.69
CA GLU A 129 9.97 16.21 11.54
C GLU A 129 9.61 15.49 12.85
N GLY A 130 10.17 14.29 13.03
CA GLY A 130 9.92 13.44 14.18
C GLY A 130 8.53 12.82 14.25
N SER A 131 7.72 12.86 13.18
CA SER A 131 6.44 12.15 13.17
C SER A 131 6.59 10.64 13.06
N ARG A 132 5.60 9.93 13.62
CA ARG A 132 5.30 8.53 13.35
C ARG A 132 3.83 8.44 12.97
N GLY A 133 3.49 7.77 11.86
CA GLY A 133 2.12 7.44 11.43
C GLY A 133 1.11 8.59 11.56
N VAL A 134 0.74 9.25 10.46
CA VAL A 134 -0.22 10.35 10.50
C VAL A 134 -1.56 9.89 9.94
N TRP A 135 -2.59 9.88 10.77
CA TRP A 135 -3.90 9.41 10.33
C TRP A 135 -4.43 10.28 9.20
N THR A 136 -4.72 9.64 8.07
CA THR A 136 -5.40 10.26 6.93
C THR A 136 -6.78 9.62 6.76
N PRO A 137 -7.87 10.40 6.63
CA PRO A 137 -9.20 9.87 6.44
C PRO A 137 -9.26 9.00 5.19
N MET A 138 -9.93 7.87 5.32
CA MET A 138 -10.30 6.98 4.23
C MET A 138 -11.81 6.72 4.35
N THR A 139 -12.40 6.27 3.26
CA THR A 139 -13.78 5.80 3.26
C THR A 139 -13.81 4.31 2.95
N THR A 140 -14.97 3.67 3.11
CA THR A 140 -15.14 2.27 2.70
C THR A 140 -15.01 2.07 1.18
N TYR A 141 -15.09 3.15 0.40
CA TYR A 141 -14.98 3.14 -1.07
C TYR A 141 -13.61 3.63 -1.57
N ASP A 142 -12.83 4.26 -0.69
CA ASP A 142 -11.50 4.77 -0.98
C ASP A 142 -10.58 4.39 0.18
N LEU A 143 -10.03 3.17 0.06
CA LEU A 143 -9.21 2.51 1.07
C LEU A 143 -7.72 2.88 0.95
N PHE A 144 -7.39 3.80 0.06
CA PHE A 144 -6.05 4.32 -0.05
C PHE A 144 -6.01 5.71 0.60
N PRO A 145 -4.96 6.02 1.38
CA PRO A 145 -4.78 7.38 1.85
C PRO A 145 -4.44 8.25 0.62
N ARG A 146 -4.38 9.56 0.80
CA ARG A 146 -3.99 10.50 -0.27
C ARG A 146 -2.49 10.37 -0.60
N ILE A 147 -2.16 9.28 -1.30
CA ILE A 147 -0.81 8.81 -1.65
C ILE A 147 -0.14 9.79 -2.61
N GLY A 148 -0.86 10.26 -3.65
CA GLY A 148 -0.33 11.21 -4.63
C GLY A 148 0.23 12.47 -3.97
N PRO A 149 -0.59 13.22 -3.20
CA PRO A 149 -0.13 14.42 -2.50
C PRO A 149 0.98 14.15 -1.50
N THR A 150 0.96 12.99 -0.84
CA THR A 150 2.03 12.60 0.09
C THR A 150 3.37 12.41 -0.63
N ARG A 151 3.36 11.93 -1.89
CA ARG A 151 4.56 11.88 -2.74
C ARG A 151 5.01 13.27 -3.18
N ASP A 152 4.07 14.17 -3.46
CA ASP A 152 4.38 15.55 -3.84
C ASP A 152 5.03 16.34 -2.70
N VAL A 153 4.65 16.05 -1.45
CA VAL A 153 5.40 16.54 -0.27
C VAL A 153 6.87 16.15 -0.34
N SER A 154 7.19 14.90 -0.68
CA SER A 154 8.59 14.44 -0.77
C SER A 154 9.35 15.12 -1.91
N ARG A 155 8.69 15.32 -3.06
CA ARG A 155 9.27 16.07 -4.18
C ARG A 155 9.58 17.51 -3.79
N LEU A 156 8.66 18.15 -3.07
CA LEU A 156 8.84 19.51 -2.58
C LEU A 156 9.99 19.62 -1.57
N LEU A 157 10.05 18.71 -0.59
CA LEU A 157 11.14 18.63 0.38
C LEU A 157 12.50 18.32 -0.29
N ARG A 158 12.51 17.50 -1.35
CA ARG A 158 13.71 17.24 -2.14
C ARG A 158 14.19 18.49 -2.87
N LEU A 159 13.27 19.24 -3.48
CA LEU A 159 13.59 20.52 -4.14
C LEU A 159 14.16 21.53 -3.13
N GLU A 160 13.59 21.61 -1.93
CA GLU A 160 14.06 22.46 -0.84
C GLU A 160 15.46 22.06 -0.36
N PHE A 161 15.73 20.77 -0.21
CA PHE A 161 17.06 20.24 0.10
C PHE A 161 18.10 20.67 -0.94
N ASP A 162 17.81 20.50 -2.23
CA ASP A 162 18.74 20.86 -3.31
C ASP A 162 19.00 22.39 -3.35
N ASP A 163 17.98 23.23 -3.10
CA ASP A 163 18.18 24.69 -2.97
C ASP A 163 18.99 25.06 -1.71
N ALA A 164 18.76 24.39 -0.59
CA ALA A 164 19.50 24.61 0.66
C ALA A 164 20.99 24.31 0.46
N LEU A 165 21.32 23.17 -0.16
CA LEU A 165 22.69 22.82 -0.52
C LEU A 165 23.34 23.88 -1.40
N ARG A 166 22.62 24.39 -2.42
CA ARG A 166 23.13 25.44 -3.32
C ARG A 166 23.46 26.75 -2.60
N ARG A 167 22.84 27.01 -1.45
CA ARG A 167 23.05 28.21 -0.64
C ARG A 167 24.04 27.99 0.51
N ASP A 168 24.66 26.82 0.59
CA ASP A 168 25.50 26.39 1.71
C ASP A 168 24.75 26.45 3.06
N ASP A 169 23.42 26.26 3.03
CA ASP A 169 22.54 26.29 4.19
C ASP A 169 22.32 24.87 4.72
N PHE A 170 23.38 24.29 5.28
CA PHE A 170 23.41 22.87 5.65
C PHE A 170 22.50 22.54 6.84
N ASP A 171 22.26 23.50 7.73
CA ASP A 171 21.28 23.37 8.80
C ASP A 171 19.88 23.10 8.21
N HIS A 172 19.47 23.89 7.23
CA HIS A 172 18.19 23.71 6.57
C HIS A 172 18.13 22.44 5.72
N ALA A 173 19.23 22.09 5.04
CA ALA A 173 19.33 20.82 4.32
C ALA A 173 19.15 19.61 5.26
N ASN A 174 19.69 19.66 6.48
CA ASN A 174 19.48 18.62 7.50
C ASN A 174 18.00 18.52 7.90
N HIS A 175 17.32 19.65 8.12
CA HIS A 175 15.87 19.66 8.38
C HIS A 175 15.06 19.02 7.24
N CYS A 176 15.45 19.24 5.98
CA CYS A 176 14.80 18.60 4.83
C CYS A 176 14.96 17.07 4.87
N VAL A 177 16.15 16.57 5.21
CA VAL A 177 16.39 15.12 5.39
C VAL A 177 15.51 14.55 6.50
N LEU A 178 15.45 15.21 7.66
CA LEU A 178 14.62 14.81 8.79
C LEU A 178 13.12 14.80 8.43
N ALA A 179 12.68 15.78 7.65
CA ALA A 179 11.31 15.87 7.15
C ALA A 179 10.99 14.79 6.11
N LEU A 180 11.93 14.43 5.23
CA LEU A 180 11.77 13.35 4.25
C LEU A 180 11.64 11.98 4.94
N ILE A 181 12.48 11.70 5.94
CA ILE A 181 12.33 10.48 6.76
C ILE A 181 10.96 10.50 7.43
N GLY A 182 10.60 11.61 8.07
CA GLY A 182 9.31 11.83 8.70
C GLY A 182 8.10 11.59 7.79
N ASN A 183 8.16 12.08 6.55
CA ASN A 183 7.09 11.91 5.57
C ASN A 183 6.94 10.44 5.15
N SER A 184 8.05 9.69 5.01
CA SER A 184 7.97 8.25 4.72
C SER A 184 7.20 7.49 5.83
N ARG A 185 7.34 7.97 7.06
CA ARG A 185 6.70 7.41 8.25
C ARG A 185 5.25 7.78 8.42
N ALA A 186 4.75 8.78 7.69
CA ALA A 186 3.33 9.13 7.71
C ALA A 186 2.45 7.93 7.28
N LEU A 187 2.98 7.07 6.42
CA LEU A 187 2.32 5.88 5.88
C LEU A 187 2.78 4.56 6.53
N GLU A 188 3.76 4.59 7.44
CA GLU A 188 4.39 3.39 8.03
C GLU A 188 3.38 2.51 8.80
N GLU A 189 2.37 3.13 9.40
CA GLU A 189 1.33 2.44 10.16
C GLU A 189 0.12 2.00 9.31
N GLU A 190 0.11 2.30 8.00
CA GLU A 190 -0.99 1.96 7.10
C GLU A 190 -0.99 0.47 6.73
N PRO A 191 -2.14 -0.23 6.74
CA PRO A 191 -2.19 -1.67 6.55
C PRO A 191 -2.19 -2.12 5.07
N MET A 192 -2.29 -1.19 4.11
CA MET A 192 -2.41 -1.51 2.68
C MET A 192 -1.04 -1.63 1.99
N ALA A 193 -0.90 -2.61 1.08
CA ALA A 193 0.30 -2.84 0.27
C ALA A 193 0.83 -1.57 -0.40
N VAL A 194 -0.06 -0.89 -1.11
CA VAL A 194 0.28 0.29 -1.91
C VAL A 194 0.80 1.41 -1.00
N SER A 195 0.25 1.56 0.21
CA SER A 195 0.70 2.56 1.18
C SER A 195 2.10 2.26 1.69
N GLN A 196 2.39 0.98 1.98
CA GLN A 196 3.72 0.52 2.41
C GLN A 196 4.76 0.69 1.29
N LEU A 197 4.41 0.36 0.04
CA LEU A 197 5.29 0.59 -1.12
C LEU A 197 5.61 2.07 -1.32
N VAL A 198 4.61 2.95 -1.16
CA VAL A 198 4.86 4.39 -1.25
C VAL A 198 5.68 4.90 -0.07
N SER A 199 5.47 4.38 1.14
CA SER A 199 6.35 4.68 2.29
C SER A 199 7.81 4.40 1.96
N VAL A 200 8.12 3.23 1.37
CA VAL A 200 9.47 2.87 0.92
C VAL A 200 9.97 3.80 -0.18
N ALA A 201 9.15 4.09 -1.19
CA ALA A 201 9.52 5.01 -2.27
C ALA A 201 9.81 6.44 -1.77
N ILE A 202 9.11 6.90 -0.72
CA ILE A 202 9.40 8.19 -0.08
C ILE A 202 10.72 8.13 0.71
N LEU A 203 10.98 7.01 1.40
CA LEU A 203 12.25 6.83 2.12
C LEU A 203 13.46 6.87 1.17
N GLU A 204 13.31 6.40 -0.07
CA GLU A 204 14.36 6.49 -1.10
C GLU A 204 14.84 7.94 -1.32
N PHE A 205 13.93 8.92 -1.39
CA PHE A 205 14.30 10.34 -1.48
C PHE A 205 15.17 10.80 -0.30
N ALA A 206 14.84 10.31 0.92
CA ALA A 206 15.62 10.63 2.11
C ALA A 206 17.01 9.99 2.06
N LEU A 207 17.11 8.73 1.65
CA LEU A 207 18.38 8.00 1.52
C LEU A 207 19.28 8.63 0.46
N ASP A 208 18.72 9.06 -0.66
CA ASP A 208 19.48 9.79 -1.68
C ASP A 208 19.98 11.14 -1.16
N ALA A 209 19.16 11.90 -0.42
CA ALA A 209 19.59 13.14 0.22
C ALA A 209 20.72 12.91 1.25
N ILE A 210 20.61 11.86 2.07
CA ILE A 210 21.66 11.44 3.02
C ILE A 210 22.95 11.09 2.28
N LYS A 211 22.85 10.31 1.19
CA LYS A 211 24.00 9.93 0.37
C LYS A 211 24.67 11.16 -0.22
N THR A 212 23.91 12.12 -0.75
CA THR A 212 24.45 13.40 -1.23
C THR A 212 25.16 14.14 -0.12
N ALA A 213 24.54 14.30 1.05
CA ALA A 213 25.11 14.99 2.21
C ALA A 213 26.41 14.33 2.72
N LEU A 214 26.49 13.00 2.72
CA LEU A 214 27.70 12.24 3.05
C LEU A 214 28.81 12.46 2.02
N GLN A 215 28.48 12.52 0.73
CA GLN A 215 29.47 12.69 -0.34
C GLN A 215 30.14 14.06 -0.32
N ILE A 216 29.40 15.10 0.09
CA ILE A 216 29.89 16.47 0.16
C ILE A 216 30.37 16.87 1.57
N ASP A 217 30.19 15.99 2.56
CA ASP A 217 30.59 16.20 3.97
C ASP A 217 30.02 17.50 4.56
N CYS A 218 28.70 17.70 4.42
CA CYS A 218 28.05 18.97 4.81
C CYS A 218 27.39 18.97 6.19
N PHE A 219 27.17 17.82 6.82
CA PHE A 219 26.55 17.73 8.14
C PHE A 219 27.59 17.47 9.23
N ASP A 220 27.37 18.08 10.40
CA ASP A 220 28.16 17.84 11.59
C ASP A 220 27.73 16.60 12.39
N ASP A 221 28.46 16.30 13.47
CA ASP A 221 28.20 15.15 14.33
C ASP A 221 26.82 15.19 15.03
N GLU A 222 26.26 16.36 15.28
CA GLU A 222 24.94 16.52 15.91
C GLU A 222 23.83 16.25 14.90
N GLN A 223 23.97 16.80 13.70
CA GLN A 223 23.06 16.57 12.58
C GLN A 223 23.05 15.09 12.18
N TRP A 224 24.22 14.44 12.04
CA TRP A 224 24.27 13.01 11.75
C TRP A 224 23.65 12.15 12.85
N ARG A 225 23.78 12.55 14.11
CA ARG A 225 23.13 11.86 15.23
C ARG A 225 21.61 11.97 15.13
N ALA A 226 21.07 13.13 14.78
CA ALA A 226 19.64 13.32 14.60
C ALA A 226 19.09 12.48 13.42
N VAL A 227 19.82 12.42 12.31
CA VAL A 227 19.48 11.56 11.16
C VAL A 227 19.48 10.09 11.58
N LEU A 228 20.53 9.63 12.28
CA LEU A 228 20.63 8.25 12.75
C LEU A 228 19.49 7.90 13.72
N GLU A 229 19.16 8.77 14.67
CA GLU A 229 18.06 8.56 15.62
C GLU A 229 16.71 8.40 14.90
N GLN A 230 16.47 9.17 13.83
CA GLN A 230 15.26 9.01 13.02
C GLN A 230 15.24 7.70 12.24
N LEU A 231 16.37 7.26 11.67
CA LEU A 231 16.48 5.99 10.95
C LEU A 231 16.35 4.78 11.88
N GLU A 232 16.98 4.80 13.05
CA GLU A 232 16.82 3.78 14.10
C GLU A 232 15.38 3.75 14.64
N GLY A 233 14.66 4.86 14.50
CA GLY A 233 13.26 4.97 14.86
C GLY A 233 12.29 4.32 13.88
N LEU A 234 12.73 3.87 12.69
CA LEU A 234 11.89 3.18 11.72
C LEU A 234 11.38 1.85 12.27
N GLU A 235 10.15 1.46 11.91
CA GLU A 235 9.57 0.20 12.33
C GLU A 235 10.32 -0.98 11.68
N GLU A 236 10.57 -2.01 12.48
CA GLU A 236 11.16 -3.27 12.02
C GLU A 236 10.27 -3.94 10.94
N ILE A 237 10.87 -4.85 10.16
CA ILE A 237 10.18 -5.50 9.04
C ILE A 237 9.01 -6.36 9.53
N GLU A 238 9.13 -7.07 10.65
CA GLU A 238 8.10 -8.00 11.10
C GLU A 238 6.75 -7.31 11.36
N PRO A 239 6.65 -6.28 12.22
CA PRO A 239 5.36 -5.62 12.47
C PRO A 239 4.75 -5.02 11.20
N ARG A 240 5.58 -4.44 10.31
CA ARG A 240 5.14 -3.89 9.01
C ARG A 240 4.57 -4.98 8.10
N TYR A 241 5.27 -6.10 7.97
CA TYR A 241 4.85 -7.23 7.15
C TYR A 241 3.54 -7.85 7.67
N ARG A 242 3.42 -8.07 8.98
CA ARG A 242 2.19 -8.59 9.59
C ARG A 242 0.99 -7.69 9.34
N ARG A 243 1.19 -6.38 9.52
CA ARG A 243 0.15 -5.37 9.31
C ARG A 243 -0.30 -5.29 7.85
N PHE A 244 0.64 -5.40 6.90
CA PHE A 244 0.36 -5.54 5.48
C PHE A 244 -0.55 -6.75 5.21
N LEU A 245 -0.21 -7.93 5.73
CA LEU A 245 -1.03 -9.14 5.53
C LEU A 245 -2.45 -8.98 6.09
N ILE A 246 -2.58 -8.32 7.24
CA ILE A 246 -3.88 -8.02 7.86
C ILE A 246 -4.74 -7.15 6.95
N GLY A 247 -4.17 -6.06 6.41
CA GLY A 247 -4.91 -5.14 5.53
C GLY A 247 -5.31 -5.77 4.21
N GLU A 248 -4.37 -6.44 3.55
CA GLU A 248 -4.64 -7.12 2.28
C GLU A 248 -5.70 -8.21 2.44
N ARG A 249 -5.64 -9.02 3.51
CA ARG A 249 -6.68 -10.01 3.81
C ARG A 249 -8.05 -9.36 3.98
N ALA A 250 -8.14 -8.28 4.74
CA ALA A 250 -9.40 -7.57 4.97
C ALA A 250 -9.95 -6.91 3.69
N TRP A 251 -9.07 -6.50 2.78
CA TRP A 251 -9.44 -5.96 1.48
C TRP A 251 -9.93 -7.04 0.50
N VAL A 252 -9.25 -8.19 0.45
CA VAL A 252 -9.56 -9.28 -0.50
C VAL A 252 -10.81 -10.07 -0.09
N LEU A 253 -11.03 -10.32 1.21
CA LEU A 253 -12.12 -11.19 1.68
C LEU A 253 -13.53 -10.79 1.17
N PRO A 254 -13.93 -9.51 1.17
CA PRO A 254 -15.20 -9.07 0.62
C PRO A 254 -15.38 -9.36 -0.87
N LEU A 255 -14.30 -9.39 -1.67
CA LEU A 255 -14.36 -9.62 -3.13
C LEU A 255 -14.96 -11.00 -3.47
N PHE A 256 -14.80 -11.98 -2.59
CA PHE A 256 -15.39 -13.32 -2.77
C PHE A 256 -16.90 -13.38 -2.46
N GLN A 257 -17.44 -12.31 -1.87
CA GLN A 257 -18.85 -12.22 -1.42
C GLN A 257 -19.70 -11.34 -2.34
N ASP A 258 -19.07 -10.44 -3.11
CA ASP A 258 -19.75 -9.50 -4.00
C ASP A 258 -19.21 -9.60 -5.46
N PRO A 259 -20.00 -10.10 -6.41
CA PRO A 259 -19.60 -10.21 -7.82
C PRO A 259 -19.41 -8.85 -8.50
N THR A 260 -20.10 -7.79 -8.05
CA THR A 260 -19.98 -6.45 -8.67
C THR A 260 -18.63 -5.79 -8.37
N SER A 261 -18.04 -6.10 -7.21
CA SER A 261 -16.71 -5.61 -6.81
C SER A 261 -15.56 -6.22 -7.64
N MET A 262 -15.73 -7.39 -8.26
CA MET A 262 -14.71 -8.03 -9.11
C MET A 262 -14.72 -7.50 -10.56
N GLU A 263 -15.90 -7.14 -11.07
CA GLU A 263 -16.07 -6.55 -12.41
C GLU A 263 -15.45 -5.13 -12.49
N GLU A 264 -15.53 -4.34 -11.41
CA GLU A 264 -14.95 -2.99 -11.35
C GLU A 264 -13.40 -2.97 -11.34
N LEU A 265 -12.74 -4.08 -10.98
CA LEU A 265 -11.28 -4.22 -10.93
C LEU A 265 -10.63 -4.58 -12.29
N GLY A 266 -11.39 -4.52 -13.39
CA GLY A 266 -10.86 -4.66 -14.75
C GLY A 266 -10.51 -6.10 -15.16
N GLY A 267 -10.97 -7.10 -14.42
CA GLY A 267 -10.94 -8.48 -14.89
C GLY A 267 -12.04 -8.71 -15.92
N GLU A 268 -11.71 -9.22 -17.11
CA GLU A 268 -12.69 -9.90 -18.00
C GLU A 268 -13.22 -11.21 -17.37
N ALA A 269 -13.10 -11.38 -16.06
CA ALA A 269 -13.28 -12.64 -15.36
C ALA A 269 -14.49 -12.58 -14.43
N ILE A 270 -15.53 -13.30 -14.88
CA ILE A 270 -16.59 -13.93 -14.11
C ILE A 270 -17.84 -13.08 -13.91
N GLU A 271 -18.58 -12.95 -15.01
CA GLU A 271 -20.01 -12.63 -15.03
C GLU A 271 -20.80 -13.84 -14.43
N TYR A 272 -21.67 -13.58 -13.45
CA TYR A 272 -22.75 -14.42 -12.87
C TYR A 272 -22.48 -15.37 -11.68
N GLN A 273 -23.31 -15.24 -10.62
CA GLN A 273 -23.35 -16.11 -9.42
C GLN A 273 -24.73 -16.72 -9.14
N LEU A 274 -24.72 -17.97 -8.65
CA LEU A 274 -25.81 -18.65 -7.92
C LEU A 274 -25.60 -18.50 -6.38
N PRO A 275 -26.61 -18.79 -5.53
CA PRO A 275 -26.52 -18.60 -4.08
C PRO A 275 -25.48 -19.55 -3.46
N GLY A 276 -24.38 -18.99 -2.93
CA GLY A 276 -23.29 -19.76 -2.31
C GLY A 276 -21.90 -19.12 -2.38
N GLY A 277 -21.68 -18.11 -3.24
CA GLY A 277 -20.44 -17.31 -3.30
C GLY A 277 -19.17 -18.10 -3.69
N HIS A 278 -18.00 -17.47 -3.60
CA HIS A 278 -16.68 -18.09 -3.80
C HIS A 278 -16.09 -18.60 -2.47
N SER A 279 -16.88 -19.25 -1.60
CA SER A 279 -16.43 -19.61 -0.25
C SER A 279 -15.23 -20.56 -0.21
N ILE A 280 -15.11 -21.47 -1.17
CA ILE A 280 -13.95 -22.36 -1.29
C ILE A 280 -12.69 -21.56 -1.66
N ASP A 281 -12.79 -20.63 -2.62
CA ASP A 281 -11.66 -19.79 -3.03
C ASP A 281 -11.24 -18.86 -1.88
N ALA A 282 -12.21 -18.29 -1.14
CA ALA A 282 -11.94 -17.48 0.05
C ALA A 282 -11.20 -18.26 1.14
N LEU A 283 -11.55 -19.53 1.38
CA LEU A 283 -10.85 -20.40 2.32
C LEU A 283 -9.42 -20.74 1.85
N GLU A 284 -9.22 -20.94 0.55
CA GLU A 284 -7.87 -21.15 -0.03
C GLU A 284 -7.00 -19.89 0.13
N THR A 285 -7.57 -18.72 -0.11
CA THR A 285 -6.91 -17.43 0.13
C THR A 285 -6.57 -17.23 1.62
N LEU A 286 -7.48 -17.52 2.54
CA LEU A 286 -7.19 -17.47 3.97
C LEU A 286 -6.04 -18.42 4.36
N ALA A 287 -6.02 -19.64 3.83
CA ALA A 287 -4.93 -20.57 4.06
C ALA A 287 -3.58 -20.09 3.48
N MET A 288 -3.60 -19.29 2.40
CA MET A 288 -2.41 -18.63 1.88
C MET A 288 -1.89 -17.55 2.84
N TYR A 289 -2.78 -16.71 3.38
CA TYR A 289 -2.41 -15.73 4.41
C TYR A 289 -1.88 -16.42 5.68
N ASP A 290 -2.49 -17.51 6.13
CA ASP A 290 -1.99 -18.30 7.27
C ASP A 290 -0.54 -18.78 7.02
N ARG A 291 -0.17 -19.12 5.77
CA ARG A 291 1.22 -19.50 5.42
C ARG A 291 2.15 -18.29 5.35
N LEU A 292 1.71 -17.19 4.75
CA LEU A 292 2.46 -15.93 4.71
C LEU A 292 2.76 -15.43 6.12
N GLU A 293 1.82 -15.62 7.06
CA GLU A 293 1.99 -15.30 8.47
C GLU A 293 3.06 -16.16 9.17
N LEU A 294 3.45 -17.31 8.63
CA LEU A 294 4.47 -18.18 9.21
C LEU A 294 5.88 -17.92 8.67
N VAL A 295 6.02 -17.07 7.65
CA VAL A 295 7.32 -16.74 7.07
C VAL A 295 8.19 -16.03 8.13
N PRO A 296 9.42 -16.50 8.38
CA PRO A 296 10.36 -15.84 9.29
C PRO A 296 10.81 -14.49 8.74
N THR A 297 10.79 -13.47 9.59
CA THR A 297 11.16 -12.08 9.25
C THR A 297 12.47 -11.62 9.89
N ASP A 298 13.09 -12.47 10.71
CA ASP A 298 14.31 -12.15 11.48
C ASP A 298 15.57 -12.09 10.61
N ASP A 299 15.54 -12.74 9.44
CA ASP A 299 16.63 -12.77 8.47
C ASP A 299 16.08 -12.51 7.07
N LEU A 300 16.55 -11.43 6.44
CA LEU A 300 16.08 -11.01 5.11
C LEU A 300 16.36 -12.06 4.03
N THR A 301 17.46 -12.81 4.13
CA THR A 301 17.81 -13.82 3.13
C THR A 301 16.80 -14.97 3.16
N THR A 302 16.57 -15.53 4.35
CA THR A 302 15.58 -16.57 4.61
C THR A 302 14.17 -16.07 4.25
N PHE A 303 13.83 -14.83 4.61
CA PHE A 303 12.54 -14.22 4.28
C PHE A 303 12.28 -14.24 2.77
N PHE A 304 13.21 -13.73 1.95
CA PHE A 304 13.03 -13.70 0.49
C PHE A 304 12.98 -15.09 -0.13
N GLU A 305 13.82 -16.03 0.33
CA GLU A 305 13.82 -17.42 -0.15
C GLU A 305 12.47 -18.12 0.13
N GLU A 306 11.91 -17.93 1.33
CA GLU A 306 10.61 -18.51 1.70
C GLU A 306 9.44 -17.86 0.96
N ILE A 307 9.47 -16.54 0.73
CA ILE A 307 8.46 -15.85 -0.08
C ILE A 307 8.48 -16.34 -1.54
N GLU A 308 9.67 -16.46 -2.17
CA GLU A 308 9.81 -16.95 -3.55
C GLU A 308 9.35 -18.40 -3.68
N SER A 309 9.70 -19.24 -2.70
CA SER A 309 9.23 -20.63 -2.59
C SER A 309 7.71 -20.70 -2.50
N LEU A 310 7.10 -19.85 -1.65
CA LEU A 310 5.65 -19.80 -1.49
C LEU A 310 4.97 -19.32 -2.77
N GLU A 311 5.47 -18.27 -3.42
CA GLU A 311 4.95 -17.76 -4.70
C GLU A 311 4.98 -18.86 -5.78
N THR A 312 6.12 -19.55 -5.91
CA THR A 312 6.27 -20.67 -6.84
C THR A 312 5.28 -21.78 -6.53
N SER A 313 5.08 -22.10 -5.25
CA SER A 313 4.13 -23.14 -4.81
C SER A 313 2.68 -22.76 -5.08
N VAL A 314 2.32 -21.48 -4.90
CA VAL A 314 0.99 -20.93 -5.16
C VAL A 314 0.72 -20.93 -6.66
N GLN A 315 1.67 -20.47 -7.47
CA GLN A 315 1.58 -20.50 -8.93
C GLN A 315 1.45 -21.93 -9.46
N ALA A 316 2.21 -22.87 -8.89
CA ALA A 316 2.09 -24.29 -9.21
C ALA A 316 0.73 -24.88 -8.76
N SER A 317 0.17 -24.46 -7.63
CA SER A 317 -1.19 -24.84 -7.18
C SER A 317 -2.25 -24.37 -8.19
N PHE A 318 -2.18 -23.11 -8.62
CA PHE A 318 -3.08 -22.56 -9.63
C PHE A 318 -2.98 -23.30 -10.98
N GLN A 319 -1.77 -23.66 -11.40
CA GLN A 319 -1.53 -24.42 -12.63
C GLN A 319 -1.95 -25.90 -12.52
N SER A 320 -1.86 -26.49 -11.32
CA SER A 320 -2.16 -27.89 -11.05
C SER A 320 -3.59 -28.16 -10.59
N ARG A 321 -4.48 -27.14 -10.57
CA ARG A 321 -5.90 -27.26 -10.23
C ARG A 321 -6.48 -28.56 -10.79
N ASN A 322 -6.88 -29.42 -9.86
CA ASN A 322 -7.20 -30.82 -10.10
C ASN A 322 -8.45 -30.92 -11.00
N TRP A 323 -8.65 -32.04 -11.69
CA TRP A 323 -9.79 -32.20 -12.62
C TRP A 323 -11.16 -31.99 -11.95
N LEU A 324 -11.25 -32.19 -10.63
CA LEU A 324 -12.41 -31.89 -9.79
C LEU A 324 -12.63 -30.39 -9.55
N GLN A 325 -11.57 -29.61 -9.37
CA GLN A 325 -11.66 -28.14 -9.26
C GLN A 325 -11.97 -27.52 -10.63
N LYS A 326 -11.43 -28.09 -11.72
CA LYS A 326 -11.81 -27.74 -13.10
C LYS A 326 -13.27 -28.10 -13.40
N LEU A 327 -13.78 -29.20 -12.84
CA LEU A 327 -15.20 -29.56 -12.89
C LEU A 327 -16.07 -28.62 -12.05
N ASP A 328 -15.63 -28.17 -10.88
CA ASP A 328 -16.35 -27.16 -10.09
C ASP A 328 -16.46 -25.84 -10.89
N THR A 329 -15.40 -25.41 -11.58
CA THR A 329 -15.44 -24.26 -12.50
C THR A 329 -16.36 -24.50 -13.70
N GLN A 330 -16.25 -25.67 -14.37
CA GLN A 330 -17.08 -25.99 -15.55
C GLN A 330 -18.57 -26.24 -15.23
N VAL A 331 -18.89 -26.84 -14.08
CA VAL A 331 -20.29 -27.03 -13.63
C VAL A 331 -20.91 -25.68 -13.29
N THR A 332 -20.11 -24.76 -12.72
CA THR A 332 -20.52 -23.35 -12.53
C THR A 332 -20.82 -22.69 -13.87
N GLU A 333 -19.96 -22.84 -14.89
CA GLU A 333 -20.17 -22.29 -16.25
C GLU A 333 -21.37 -22.92 -17.00
N MET A 334 -21.64 -24.21 -16.84
CA MET A 334 -22.68 -24.94 -17.62
C MET A 334 -24.09 -24.92 -17.01
N THR A 335 -24.25 -24.54 -15.74
CA THR A 335 -25.56 -24.55 -15.06
C THR A 335 -26.23 -23.17 -15.00
N MET A 336 -25.68 -22.21 -15.74
CA MET A 336 -26.27 -20.90 -15.98
C MET A 336 -27.11 -20.89 -17.27
N PRO A 337 -28.19 -20.09 -17.34
CA PRO A 337 -28.90 -19.77 -18.58
C PRO A 337 -28.18 -18.73 -19.46
#